data_AF-A0A7W7ENA8-F1
#
_entry.id   AF-A0A7W7ENA8-F1
#
_cell.length_a   1.000
_cell.length_b   1.000
_cell.length_c   1.000
_cell.angle_alpha   90.00
_cell.angle_beta   90.00
_cell.angle_gamma   90.00
#
_symmetry.space_group_name_H-M   'P 1'
#
loop_
_entity.id
_entity.type
_entity.pdbx_description
1 polymer ?
#
loop_
_entity_poly.entity_id
_entity_poly.type
_entity_poly.pdbx_seq_one_letter_code
_entity_poly.pdbx_strand_id
1 'polypeptide(L)'
;MWDTGVPEETIGDPKGWSTQPDLIVYHLDRTISSQLAQIGLTPAAVNYVLVSHTHGDHIGKVRLFPDATVVMQQAEYEWINSVPPSDPNLNTLVTLARKLLGHPGRLELITGDVDLFRDGSVMLISTPGHTPGSQALMIHLNKTGYVILSGDWCTSRTTLSATSCRL
;
A
#
# COMPACT_ATOMS: atom_id res chain seq x y z
N MET A 1 -5.91 -5.92 6.16
CA MET A 1 -4.72 -5.07 6.35
C MET A 1 -4.69 -4.06 5.22
N TRP A 2 -4.41 -2.79 5.50
CA TRP A 2 -4.23 -1.73 4.50
C TRP A 2 -2.77 -1.30 4.52
N ASP A 3 -2.06 -1.55 3.42
CA ASP A 3 -0.60 -1.45 3.32
C ASP A 3 0.18 -2.26 4.38
N THR A 4 1.51 -2.28 4.27
CA THR A 4 2.39 -3.14 5.09
C THR A 4 3.66 -2.46 5.57
N GLY A 5 3.83 -1.16 5.31
CA GLY A 5 4.96 -0.38 5.79
C GLY A 5 6.25 -0.66 5.01
N VAL A 6 7.36 -0.18 5.58
CA VAL A 6 8.73 -0.45 5.11
C VAL A 6 9.20 -1.87 5.46
N PRO A 7 10.25 -2.40 4.80
CA PRO A 7 10.81 -3.71 5.16
C PRO A 7 11.25 -3.78 6.63
N GLU A 8 10.64 -4.68 7.40
CA GLU A 8 10.88 -4.79 8.85
C GLU A 8 12.33 -5.16 9.23
N GLU A 9 13.13 -5.67 8.28
CA GLU A 9 14.57 -5.92 8.43
C GLU A 9 15.36 -4.64 8.74
N THR A 10 14.77 -3.47 8.51
CA THR A 10 15.42 -2.17 8.72
C THR A 10 15.21 -1.62 10.13
N ILE A 11 14.57 -2.40 11.03
CA ILE A 11 14.36 -1.99 12.41
C ILE A 11 15.68 -1.64 13.09
N GLY A 12 15.74 -0.46 13.69
CA GLY A 12 16.94 0.01 14.40
C GLY A 12 18.15 0.31 13.50
N ASP A 13 18.01 0.33 12.16
CA ASP A 13 19.11 0.76 11.29
C ASP A 13 19.40 2.26 11.53
N PRO A 14 20.61 2.63 11.99
CA PRO A 14 20.95 4.03 12.25
C PRO A 14 20.99 4.89 10.99
N LYS A 15 21.12 4.28 9.81
CA LYS A 15 21.05 4.99 8.51
C LYS A 15 19.62 5.08 7.98
N GLY A 16 18.68 4.35 8.58
CA GLY A 16 17.32 4.22 8.09
C GLY A 16 17.24 3.50 6.74
N TRP A 17 16.03 3.43 6.22
CA TRP A 17 15.73 2.82 4.92
C TRP A 17 15.21 3.86 3.94
N SER A 18 15.64 3.77 2.70
CA SER A 18 15.13 4.63 1.62
C SER A 18 15.34 4.01 0.25
N THR A 19 14.41 4.31 -0.65
CA THR A 19 14.59 4.10 -2.09
C THR A 19 15.13 5.35 -2.80
N GLN A 20 14.94 6.54 -2.19
CA GLN A 20 15.37 7.84 -2.69
C GLN A 20 15.90 8.65 -1.49
N PRO A 21 17.15 8.41 -1.05
CA PRO A 21 17.68 8.94 0.22
C PRO A 21 17.77 10.46 0.26
N ASP A 22 17.83 11.12 -0.90
CA ASP A 22 17.81 12.59 -1.00
C ASP A 22 16.41 13.19 -0.76
N LEU A 23 15.35 12.37 -0.80
CA LEU A 23 13.97 12.80 -0.58
C LEU A 23 13.44 12.39 0.78
N ILE A 24 13.56 11.12 1.13
CA ILE A 24 12.94 10.55 2.33
C ILE A 24 13.80 9.45 2.92
N VAL A 25 13.88 9.37 4.25
CA VAL A 25 14.53 8.28 4.99
C VAL A 25 13.62 7.86 6.12
N TYR A 26 13.30 6.57 6.17
CA TYR A 26 12.43 5.99 7.19
C TYR A 26 13.27 5.35 8.29
N HIS A 27 12.96 5.68 9.54
CA HIS A 27 13.49 4.98 10.70
C HIS A 27 12.36 4.16 11.34
N LEU A 28 12.56 2.85 11.40
CA LEU A 28 11.56 1.93 11.90
C LEU A 28 11.81 1.62 13.37
N ASP A 29 10.89 2.08 14.23
CA ASP A 29 10.92 1.80 15.67
C ASP A 29 10.19 0.50 16.04
N ARG A 30 9.16 0.15 15.26
CA ARG A 30 8.27 -0.98 15.55
C ARG A 30 7.93 -1.74 14.28
N THR A 31 8.21 -3.03 14.25
CA THR A 31 7.81 -3.90 13.12
C THR A 31 6.30 -4.08 13.07
N ILE A 32 5.77 -4.32 11.87
CA ILE A 32 4.35 -4.72 11.70
C ILE A 32 4.04 -6.01 12.46
N SER A 33 4.98 -6.96 12.51
CA SER A 33 4.88 -8.19 13.30
C SER A 33 4.68 -7.90 14.79
N SER A 34 5.45 -6.95 15.36
CA SER A 34 5.31 -6.57 16.77
C SER A 34 3.97 -5.85 17.06
N GLN A 35 3.47 -5.07 16.09
CA GLN A 35 2.21 -4.34 16.22
C GLN A 35 1.01 -5.29 16.15
N LEU A 36 1.03 -6.28 15.26
CA LEU A 36 0.03 -7.36 15.20
C LEU A 36 0.00 -8.17 16.50
N ALA A 37 1.17 -8.57 17.01
CA ALA A 37 1.27 -9.34 18.24
C ALA A 37 0.69 -8.56 19.44
N GLN A 38 0.87 -7.23 19.49
CA GLN A 38 0.32 -6.39 20.55
C GLN A 38 -1.22 -6.43 20.62
N ILE A 39 -1.89 -6.65 19.49
CA ILE A 39 -3.36 -6.77 19.42
C ILE A 39 -3.82 -8.24 19.36
N GLY A 40 -2.94 -9.19 19.67
CA GLY A 40 -3.26 -10.62 19.71
C GLY A 40 -3.43 -11.27 18.34
N LEU A 41 -2.92 -10.64 17.27
CA LEU A 41 -2.99 -11.16 15.91
C LEU A 41 -1.63 -11.70 15.45
N THR A 42 -1.69 -12.69 14.57
CA THR A 42 -0.54 -13.17 13.80
C THR A 42 -0.73 -12.80 12.33
N PRO A 43 0.34 -12.78 11.51
CA PRO A 43 0.17 -12.55 10.06
C PRO A 43 -0.80 -13.53 9.40
N ALA A 44 -0.84 -14.79 9.84
CA ALA A 44 -1.77 -15.80 9.32
C ALA A 44 -3.26 -15.47 9.60
N ALA A 45 -3.56 -14.61 10.57
CA ALA A 45 -4.92 -14.16 10.84
C ALA A 45 -5.44 -13.14 9.81
N VAL A 46 -4.57 -12.59 8.95
CA VAL A 46 -4.94 -11.60 7.95
C VAL A 46 -5.42 -12.30 6.67
N ASN A 47 -6.68 -12.09 6.31
CA ASN A 47 -7.25 -12.68 5.08
C ASN A 47 -7.04 -11.81 3.84
N TYR A 48 -6.92 -10.49 4.00
CA TYR A 48 -6.74 -9.54 2.91
C TYR A 48 -5.63 -8.55 3.21
N VAL A 49 -4.75 -8.34 2.24
CA VAL A 49 -3.79 -7.23 2.19
C VAL A 49 -4.21 -6.33 1.03
N LEU A 50 -4.77 -5.18 1.36
CA LEU A 50 -5.23 -4.18 0.41
C LEU A 50 -4.08 -3.18 0.24
N VAL A 51 -3.61 -3.00 -0.98
CA VAL A 51 -2.43 -2.18 -1.30
C VAL A 51 -2.88 -0.86 -1.93
N SER A 52 -2.52 0.26 -1.33
CA SER A 52 -2.80 1.59 -1.88
C SER A 52 -2.08 1.82 -3.19
N HIS A 53 -0.79 1.51 -3.22
CA HIS A 53 0.10 1.49 -4.38
C HIS A 53 1.40 0.77 -4.01
N THR A 54 2.33 0.64 -4.96
CA THR A 54 3.48 -0.28 -4.85
C THR A 54 4.81 0.36 -4.47
N HIS A 55 4.81 1.58 -3.91
CA HIS A 55 6.03 2.11 -3.30
C HIS A 55 6.45 1.26 -2.09
N GLY A 56 7.76 1.17 -1.88
CA GLY A 56 8.33 0.16 -0.98
C GLY A 56 8.01 0.37 0.49
N ASP A 57 7.61 1.57 0.89
CA ASP A 57 7.09 1.90 2.22
C ASP A 57 5.60 1.56 2.41
N HIS A 58 4.91 1.15 1.35
CA HIS A 58 3.55 0.62 1.43
C HIS A 58 3.53 -0.91 1.31
N ILE A 59 4.46 -1.50 0.56
CA ILE A 59 4.48 -2.95 0.30
C ILE A 59 5.66 -3.70 0.91
N GLY A 60 6.43 -3.07 1.79
CA GLY A 60 7.67 -3.61 2.36
C GLY A 60 7.51 -4.95 3.09
N LYS A 61 6.29 -5.28 3.53
CA LYS A 61 5.99 -6.56 4.21
C LYS A 61 4.77 -7.29 3.66
N VAL A 62 4.38 -7.09 2.40
CA VAL A 62 3.29 -7.88 1.77
C VAL A 62 3.53 -9.39 1.90
N ARG A 63 4.78 -9.83 1.74
CA ARG A 63 5.18 -11.24 1.82
C ARG A 63 5.10 -11.86 3.22
N LEU A 64 4.86 -11.06 4.26
CA LEU A 64 4.64 -11.55 5.62
C LEU A 64 3.28 -12.27 5.75
N PHE A 65 2.36 -12.06 4.80
CA PHE A 65 0.99 -12.55 4.83
C PHE A 65 0.77 -13.60 3.72
N PRO A 66 1.39 -14.80 3.80
CA PRO A 66 1.41 -15.77 2.69
C PRO A 66 0.03 -16.30 2.31
N ASP A 67 -0.88 -16.35 3.29
CA ASP A 67 -2.25 -16.81 3.09
C ASP A 67 -3.19 -15.67 2.68
N ALA A 68 -2.81 -14.40 2.77
CA ALA A 68 -3.74 -13.32 2.43
C ALA A 68 -3.98 -13.23 0.91
N THR A 69 -5.19 -12.82 0.53
CA THR A 69 -5.42 -12.27 -0.81
C THR A 69 -4.85 -10.86 -0.86
N VAL A 70 -3.86 -10.64 -1.72
CA VAL A 70 -3.34 -9.30 -2.02
C VAL A 70 -4.24 -8.68 -3.08
N VAL A 71 -4.82 -7.51 -2.79
CA VAL A 71 -5.72 -6.78 -3.69
C VAL A 71 -5.09 -5.47 -4.12
N MET A 72 -5.00 -5.22 -5.42
CA MET A 72 -4.47 -3.98 -5.99
C MET A 72 -5.11 -3.65 -7.34
N GLN A 73 -5.01 -2.38 -7.77
CA GLN A 73 -5.47 -1.99 -9.10
C GLN A 73 -4.63 -2.67 -10.19
N GLN A 74 -5.29 -3.12 -11.25
CA GLN A 74 -4.65 -3.73 -12.41
C GLN A 74 -3.63 -2.78 -13.04
N ALA A 75 -3.96 -1.49 -13.13
CA ALA A 75 -3.06 -0.45 -13.65
C ALA A 75 -1.74 -0.36 -12.87
N GLU A 76 -1.77 -0.59 -11.55
CA GLU A 76 -0.56 -0.58 -10.70
C GLU A 76 0.31 -1.81 -10.98
N TYR A 77 -0.32 -2.98 -11.11
CA TYR A 77 0.39 -4.23 -11.41
C TYR A 77 1.02 -4.20 -12.80
N GLU A 78 0.30 -3.68 -13.79
CA GLU A 78 0.81 -3.50 -15.15
C GLU A 78 1.96 -2.49 -15.18
N TRP A 79 1.84 -1.38 -14.45
CA TRP A 79 2.90 -0.37 -14.39
C TRP A 79 4.23 -0.94 -13.89
N ILE A 80 4.23 -1.67 -12.76
CA ILE A 80 5.48 -2.23 -12.23
C ILE A 80 6.06 -3.37 -13.07
N ASN A 81 5.24 -4.02 -13.90
CA ASN A 81 5.65 -5.11 -14.80
C ASN A 81 5.85 -4.66 -16.26
N SER A 82 5.70 -3.36 -16.53
CA SER A 82 5.92 -2.78 -17.85
C SER A 82 7.41 -2.72 -18.20
N VAL A 83 7.71 -2.29 -19.43
CA VAL A 83 9.10 -2.07 -19.88
C VAL A 83 9.79 -1.14 -18.88
N PRO A 84 11.00 -1.49 -18.37
CA PRO A 84 11.73 -0.65 -17.43
C PRO A 84 11.81 0.80 -17.92
N PRO A 85 11.40 1.78 -17.09
CA PRO A 85 11.50 3.18 -17.44
C PRO A 85 12.94 3.59 -17.76
N SER A 86 13.11 4.51 -18.71
CA SER A 86 14.42 5.11 -18.98
C SER A 86 14.88 6.04 -17.84
N ASP A 87 13.93 6.59 -17.08
CA ASP A 87 14.23 7.37 -15.88
C ASP A 87 14.81 6.46 -14.78
N PRO A 88 16.05 6.72 -14.30
CA PRO A 88 16.71 5.85 -13.33
C PRO A 88 15.99 5.75 -11.97
N ASN A 89 15.35 6.84 -11.52
CA ASN A 89 14.65 6.86 -10.24
C ASN A 89 13.39 6.01 -10.34
N LEU A 90 12.62 6.21 -11.41
CA LEU A 90 11.42 5.42 -11.67
C LEU A 90 11.75 3.94 -11.88
N ASN A 91 12.83 3.63 -12.59
CA ASN A 91 13.31 2.26 -12.75
C ASN A 91 13.68 1.60 -11.41
N THR A 92 14.31 2.34 -10.50
CA THR A 92 14.63 1.86 -9.15
C THR A 92 13.36 1.56 -8.36
N LEU A 93 12.37 2.45 -8.41
CA LEU A 93 11.07 2.26 -7.75
C LEU A 93 10.36 1.00 -8.25
N VAL A 94 10.16 0.85 -9.56
CA VAL A 94 9.45 -0.32 -10.12
C VAL A 94 10.22 -1.64 -9.93
N THR A 95 11.56 -1.58 -9.91
CA THR A 95 12.40 -2.76 -9.64
C THR A 95 12.27 -3.20 -8.19
N LEU A 96 12.33 -2.26 -7.25
CA LEU A 96 12.09 -2.55 -5.84
C LEU A 96 10.66 -3.05 -5.62
N ALA A 97 9.67 -2.42 -6.24
CA ALA A 97 8.27 -2.80 -6.12
C ALA A 97 8.05 -4.26 -6.52
N ARG A 98 8.56 -4.68 -7.68
CA ARG A 98 8.53 -6.09 -8.13
C ARG A 98 9.20 -7.04 -7.14
N LYS A 99 10.35 -6.65 -6.57
CA LYS A 99 11.07 -7.46 -5.58
C LYS A 99 10.26 -7.65 -4.30
N LEU A 100 9.67 -6.57 -3.78
CA LEU A 100 8.90 -6.58 -2.54
C LEU A 100 7.56 -7.29 -2.70
N LEU A 101 6.84 -7.03 -3.80
CA LEU A 101 5.59 -7.72 -4.12
C LEU A 101 5.84 -9.22 -4.33
N GLY A 102 6.89 -9.56 -5.10
CA GLY A 102 7.21 -10.93 -5.46
C GLY A 102 6.07 -11.61 -6.22
N HIS A 103 5.68 -12.80 -5.74
CA HIS A 103 4.56 -13.57 -6.29
C HIS A 103 3.63 -13.96 -5.14
N PRO A 104 2.65 -13.10 -4.78
CA PRO A 104 1.66 -13.44 -3.78
C PRO A 104 0.97 -14.76 -4.14
N GLY A 105 0.71 -15.62 -3.16
CA GLY A 105 0.00 -16.88 -3.39
C GLY A 105 -1.42 -16.64 -3.93
N ARG A 106 -2.03 -15.52 -3.54
CA ARG A 106 -3.32 -15.03 -4.04
C ARG A 106 -3.20 -13.55 -4.38
N LEU A 107 -3.37 -13.22 -5.66
CA LEU A 107 -3.39 -11.86 -6.16
C LEU A 107 -4.72 -11.61 -6.86
N GLU A 108 -5.44 -10.59 -6.42
CA GLU A 108 -6.66 -10.10 -7.03
C GLU A 108 -6.41 -8.72 -7.63
N LEU A 109 -6.52 -8.64 -8.95
CA LEU A 109 -6.40 -7.39 -9.70
C LEU A 109 -7.80 -6.83 -9.95
N ILE A 110 -8.02 -5.60 -9.51
CA ILE A 110 -9.28 -4.90 -9.67
C ILE A 110 -9.14 -3.72 -10.65
N THR A 111 -10.26 -3.23 -11.19
CA THR A 111 -10.28 -2.07 -12.08
C THR A 111 -11.33 -1.08 -11.59
N GLY A 112 -10.91 0.16 -11.31
CA GLY A 112 -11.82 1.21 -10.86
C GLY A 112 -12.25 1.00 -9.41
N ASP A 113 -13.43 1.52 -9.09
CA ASP A 113 -14.02 1.42 -7.75
C ASP A 113 -14.64 0.04 -7.53
N VAL A 114 -14.36 -0.58 -6.39
CA VAL A 114 -14.85 -1.92 -6.05
C VAL A 114 -15.34 -1.97 -4.60
N ASP A 115 -16.59 -2.43 -4.43
CA ASP A 115 -17.09 -2.93 -3.15
C ASP A 115 -16.59 -4.35 -2.94
N LEU A 116 -15.59 -4.52 -2.07
CA LEU A 116 -14.87 -5.78 -1.91
C LEU A 116 -15.79 -6.90 -1.39
N PHE A 117 -16.75 -6.58 -0.54
CA PHE A 117 -17.65 -7.55 0.08
C PHE A 117 -19.10 -7.46 -0.41
N ARG A 118 -19.40 -6.50 -1.29
CA ARG A 118 -20.74 -6.26 -1.87
C ARG A 118 -21.80 -5.92 -0.82
N ASP A 119 -21.37 -5.33 0.29
CA ASP A 119 -22.20 -4.91 1.40
C ASP A 119 -21.98 -3.44 1.80
N GLY A 120 -21.15 -2.70 1.05
CA GLY A 120 -20.79 -1.31 1.29
C GLY A 120 -19.85 -1.09 2.47
N SER A 121 -19.33 -2.14 3.11
CA SER A 121 -18.46 -2.01 4.29
C SER A 121 -17.03 -1.62 3.94
N VAL A 122 -16.51 -2.09 2.79
CA VAL A 122 -15.14 -1.90 2.34
C VAL A 122 -15.14 -1.58 0.85
N MET A 123 -14.90 -0.31 0.54
CA MET A 123 -14.84 0.23 -0.81
C MET A 123 -13.39 0.58 -1.15
N LEU A 124 -12.87 0.01 -2.22
CA LEU A 124 -11.62 0.44 -2.85
C LEU A 124 -11.96 1.47 -3.91
N ILE A 125 -11.38 2.66 -3.81
CA ILE A 125 -11.67 3.79 -4.70
C ILE A 125 -10.43 4.07 -5.53
N SER A 126 -10.56 4.03 -6.85
CA SER A 126 -9.46 4.31 -7.77
C SER A 126 -9.08 5.79 -7.70
N THR A 127 -7.81 6.07 -7.41
CA THR A 127 -7.27 7.42 -7.27
C THR A 127 -5.96 7.59 -8.05
N PRO A 128 -5.95 7.31 -9.36
CA PRO A 128 -4.75 7.40 -10.18
C PRO A 128 -4.15 8.81 -10.13
N GLY A 129 -2.84 8.90 -9.97
CA GLY A 129 -2.13 10.19 -9.88
C GLY A 129 -0.73 10.04 -9.32
N HIS A 130 -0.62 9.75 -8.02
CA HIS A 130 0.67 9.48 -7.35
C HIS A 130 1.40 8.31 -8.01
N THR A 131 0.68 7.21 -8.23
CA THR A 131 1.04 6.15 -9.17
C THR A 131 -0.13 5.86 -10.13
N PRO A 132 0.11 5.21 -11.27
CA PRO A 132 -0.94 4.93 -12.26
C PRO A 132 -2.13 4.12 -11.73
N GLY A 133 -1.92 3.24 -10.73
CA GLY A 133 -3.00 2.49 -10.11
C GLY A 133 -3.11 2.73 -8.60
N SER A 134 -2.78 3.94 -8.15
CA SER A 134 -3.08 4.39 -6.79
C SER A 134 -4.58 4.23 -6.48
N GLN A 135 -4.88 3.84 -5.24
CA GLN A 135 -6.23 3.73 -4.71
C GLN A 135 -6.31 4.14 -3.25
N ALA A 136 -7.49 4.60 -2.84
CA ALA A 136 -7.86 4.83 -1.44
C ALA A 136 -8.78 3.71 -0.94
N LEU A 137 -8.83 3.56 0.39
CA LEU A 137 -9.76 2.66 1.05
C LEU A 137 -10.80 3.48 1.82
N MET A 138 -12.08 3.28 1.51
CA MET A 138 -13.20 3.79 2.29
C MET A 138 -13.85 2.64 3.06
N ILE A 139 -13.96 2.79 4.38
CA ILE A 139 -14.62 1.84 5.27
C ILE A 139 -15.84 2.47 5.92
N HIS A 140 -16.93 1.71 6.01
CA HIS A 140 -18.13 2.12 6.74
C HIS A 140 -18.17 1.45 8.11
N LEU A 141 -18.01 2.24 9.16
CA LEU A 141 -18.02 1.77 10.55
C LEU A 141 -19.34 2.15 11.23
N ASN A 142 -20.01 1.19 11.87
CA ASN A 142 -21.33 1.40 12.49
C ASN A 142 -21.46 2.62 13.42
N LYS A 143 -20.38 3.03 14.09
CA LYS A 143 -20.38 4.17 15.03
C LYS A 143 -19.77 5.45 14.46
N THR A 144 -18.81 5.32 13.55
CA THR A 144 -18.02 6.45 13.03
C THR A 144 -18.56 6.96 11.70
N GLY A 145 -19.32 6.14 10.97
CA GLY A 145 -19.68 6.39 9.58
C GLY A 145 -18.53 6.06 8.65
N TYR A 146 -18.44 6.78 7.53
CA TYR A 146 -17.41 6.59 6.52
C TYR A 146 -16.07 7.16 6.98
N VAL A 147 -15.01 6.35 6.86
CA VAL A 147 -13.62 6.76 7.06
C VAL A 147 -12.86 6.43 5.78
N ILE A 148 -12.07 7.39 5.29
CA ILE A 148 -11.22 7.21 4.11
C ILE A 148 -9.75 7.19 4.56
N LEU A 149 -9.05 6.15 4.12
CA LEU A 149 -7.60 6.01 4.19
C LEU A 149 -7.08 6.29 2.77
N SER A 150 -6.53 7.49 2.56
CA SER A 150 -6.18 8.00 1.23
C SER A 150 -4.99 7.32 0.57
N GLY A 151 -4.17 6.59 1.34
CA GLY A 151 -2.78 6.34 0.95
C GLY A 151 -2.09 7.66 0.65
N ASP A 152 -1.31 7.68 -0.43
CA ASP A 152 -0.55 8.86 -0.87
C ASP A 152 -1.32 9.78 -1.83
N TRP A 153 -2.61 9.52 -2.07
CA TRP A 153 -3.42 10.41 -2.91
C TRP A 153 -3.50 11.83 -2.34
N CYS A 154 -3.65 11.95 -1.02
CA CYS A 154 -3.72 13.23 -0.31
C CYS A 154 -2.80 13.20 0.92
N THR A 155 -1.54 13.57 0.73
CA THR A 155 -0.48 13.46 1.73
C THR A 155 -0.53 14.49 2.86
N SER A 156 -1.40 15.51 2.79
CA SER A 156 -1.51 16.55 3.83
C SER A 156 -2.89 17.22 3.88
N ARG A 157 -3.18 17.90 4.99
CA ARG A 157 -4.40 18.74 5.10
C ARG A 157 -4.46 19.85 4.06
N THR A 158 -3.31 20.34 3.62
CA THR A 158 -3.21 21.38 2.59
C THR A 158 -3.55 20.82 1.21
N THR A 159 -3.23 19.55 0.93
CA THR A 159 -3.59 18.89 -0.33
C THR A 159 -5.03 18.41 -0.36
N LEU A 160 -5.65 18.12 0.80
CA LEU A 160 -7.08 17.76 0.89
C LEU A 160 -8.04 18.83 0.33
N SER A 161 -7.68 20.11 0.36
CA SER A 161 -8.53 21.18 -0.17
C SER A 161 -8.38 21.38 -1.69
N ALA A 162 -7.38 20.74 -2.31
CA ALA A 162 -7.16 20.79 -3.74
C ALA A 162 -8.22 20.00 -4.50
N THR A 163 -8.57 20.47 -5.70
CA THR A 163 -9.57 19.82 -6.57
C THR A 163 -9.21 18.37 -6.91
N SER A 164 -7.93 18.03 -6.90
CA SER A 164 -7.40 16.69 -7.14
C SER A 164 -7.70 15.68 -6.03
N CYS A 165 -8.22 16.12 -4.86
CA CYS A 165 -8.49 15.31 -3.67
C CYS A 165 -9.99 15.20 -3.33
N ARG A 166 -10.89 15.46 -4.29
CA ARG A 166 -12.34 15.36 -4.11
C ARG A 166 -12.86 14.05 -4.71
N LEU A 167 -13.62 13.31 -3.91
CA LEU A 167 -14.45 12.17 -4.34
C LEU A 167 -15.78 12.66 -4.93
#